data_AF-A0A935VL04-F1
#
_entry.id   AF-A0A935VL04-F1
#
_cell.length_a   1.000
_cell.length_b   1.000
_cell.length_c   1.000
_cell.angle_alpha   90.00
_cell.angle_beta   90.00
_cell.angle_gamma   90.00
#
_symmetry.space_group_name_H-M   'P 1'
#
loop_
_entity.id
_entity.type
_entity.pdbx_description
1 polymer ?
#
loop_
_entity_poly.entity_id
_entity_poly.type
_entity_poly.pdbx_seq_one_letter_code
_entity_poly.pdbx_strand_id
1 'polypeptide(L)'
;MKVFGKSVAVSFSASITTLPITLLVFHQFPIWFAFANLIIVPLSFAILLLAFVALFKLTFISSIINFLTAFMISFISIFNSDGWSFIDRIDFNFVDAVFLVLVLFFTTSLLLLRSYKFALYLMMVVILWQLYGLGNSYDAKAKNELVVYQIPRSSCTSIKNKLNTVLSCHDTNHYSISVKPNLISYNNTNITTSPFNFCKNGATGLLVLNEKNRIPGYFNFSVTHLLISNNAIPKQDFFDKLRLKVIVADGSNSYWVVRKLEKLCEERRIHFHSTRDKGAFILSL
;
A
#
# COMPACT_ATOMS: atom_id res chain seq x y z
N MET A 1 26.47 -2.67 -34.57
CA MET A 1 25.60 -1.54 -34.15
C MET A 1 24.10 -1.78 -34.38
N LYS A 2 23.65 -2.27 -35.57
CA LYS A 2 22.22 -2.51 -35.85
C LYS A 2 21.52 -3.55 -34.94
N VAL A 3 22.21 -4.60 -34.48
CA VAL A 3 21.63 -5.68 -33.65
C VAL A 3 21.37 -5.22 -32.21
N PHE A 4 22.30 -4.45 -31.63
CA PHE A 4 22.16 -3.91 -30.29
C PHE A 4 20.96 -2.96 -30.19
N GLY A 5 20.82 -2.03 -31.14
CA GLY A 5 19.67 -1.11 -31.18
C GLY A 5 18.32 -1.82 -31.28
N LYS A 6 18.24 -2.93 -32.03
CA LYS A 6 17.01 -3.76 -32.10
C LYS A 6 16.70 -4.41 -30.75
N SER A 7 17.70 -4.92 -30.04
CA SER A 7 17.52 -5.58 -28.74
C SER A 7 17.04 -4.59 -27.68
N VAL A 8 17.59 -3.37 -27.68
CA VAL A 8 17.11 -2.27 -26.83
C VAL A 8 15.65 -1.95 -27.16
N ALA A 9 15.31 -1.76 -28.44
CA ALA A 9 13.93 -1.46 -28.85
C ALA A 9 12.93 -2.56 -28.44
N VAL A 10 13.30 -3.83 -28.55
CA VAL A 10 12.48 -4.96 -28.10
C VAL A 10 12.25 -4.90 -26.59
N SER A 11 13.30 -4.64 -25.80
CA SER A 11 13.19 -4.53 -24.33
C SER A 11 12.29 -3.36 -23.89
N PHE A 12 12.42 -2.20 -24.56
CA PHE A 12 11.56 -1.05 -24.31
C PHE A 12 10.11 -1.34 -24.70
N SER A 13 9.87 -1.95 -25.86
CA SER A 13 8.52 -2.33 -26.30
C SER A 13 7.85 -3.30 -25.32
N ALA A 14 8.60 -4.31 -24.86
CA ALA A 14 8.11 -5.24 -23.85
C ALA A 14 7.77 -4.51 -22.54
N SER A 15 8.66 -3.63 -22.08
CA SER A 15 8.48 -2.87 -20.84
C SER A 15 7.24 -1.96 -20.88
N ILE A 16 7.04 -1.24 -21.99
CA ILE A 16 5.85 -0.40 -22.21
C ILE A 16 4.58 -1.24 -22.23
N THR A 17 4.62 -2.42 -22.85
CA THR A 17 3.46 -3.32 -22.95
C THR A 17 3.07 -3.89 -21.59
N THR A 18 4.04 -4.24 -20.74
CA THR A 18 3.80 -4.76 -19.39
C THR A 18 3.44 -3.69 -18.37
N LEU A 19 3.65 -2.40 -18.71
CA LEU A 19 3.52 -1.28 -17.79
C LEU A 19 2.18 -1.20 -17.04
N PRO A 20 1.00 -1.40 -17.68
CA PRO A 20 -0.28 -1.35 -16.97
C PRO A 20 -0.37 -2.38 -15.84
N ILE A 21 0.14 -3.59 -16.07
CA ILE A 21 0.14 -4.67 -15.07
C ILE A 21 1.14 -4.35 -13.96
N THR A 22 2.33 -3.88 -14.33
CA THR A 22 3.37 -3.49 -13.35
C THR A 22 2.86 -2.41 -12.40
N LEU A 23 2.22 -1.37 -12.92
CA LEU A 23 1.66 -0.29 -12.10
C LEU A 23 0.47 -0.77 -11.25
N LEU A 24 -0.40 -1.61 -11.81
CA LEU A 24 -1.58 -2.13 -11.11
C LEU A 24 -1.23 -3.05 -9.93
N VAL A 25 -0.20 -3.88 -10.08
CA VAL A 25 0.17 -4.87 -9.05
C VAL A 25 1.13 -4.29 -8.03
N PHE A 26 2.14 -3.54 -8.49
CA PHE A 26 3.23 -3.10 -7.63
C PHE A 26 3.06 -1.67 -7.13
N HIS A 27 2.15 -0.87 -7.74
CA HIS A 27 2.03 0.57 -7.47
C HIS A 27 3.37 1.33 -7.55
N GLN A 28 4.25 0.83 -8.42
CA GLN A 28 5.64 1.24 -8.55
C GLN A 28 6.04 1.28 -10.02
N PHE A 29 6.81 2.32 -10.40
CA PHE A 29 7.42 2.41 -11.72
C PHE A 29 8.93 2.12 -11.62
N PRO A 30 9.40 0.95 -12.08
CA PRO A 30 10.82 0.61 -12.04
C PRO A 30 11.58 1.32 -13.17
N ILE A 31 12.39 2.33 -12.82
CA ILE A 31 13.03 3.26 -13.77
C ILE A 31 14.00 2.52 -14.70
N TRP A 32 14.76 1.57 -14.15
CA TRP A 32 15.80 0.84 -14.86
C TRP A 32 15.32 -0.43 -15.56
N PHE A 33 14.02 -0.73 -15.49
CA PHE A 33 13.47 -2.02 -15.91
C PHE A 33 13.80 -2.39 -17.35
N ALA A 34 13.64 -1.45 -18.29
CA ALA A 34 13.93 -1.70 -19.70
C ALA A 34 15.41 -2.02 -19.97
N PHE A 35 16.33 -1.45 -19.20
CA PHE A 35 17.77 -1.74 -19.33
C PHE A 35 18.15 -3.03 -18.60
N ALA A 36 17.64 -3.22 -17.39
CA ALA A 36 17.89 -4.42 -16.61
C ALA A 36 17.40 -5.68 -17.34
N ASN A 37 16.24 -5.60 -18.00
CA ASN A 37 15.65 -6.70 -18.77
C ASN A 37 16.49 -7.13 -19.98
N LEU A 38 17.39 -6.29 -20.49
CA LEU A 38 18.29 -6.67 -21.58
C LEU A 38 19.24 -7.81 -21.18
N ILE A 39 19.57 -7.91 -19.88
CA ILE A 39 20.44 -8.95 -19.33
C ILE A 39 19.62 -9.98 -18.53
N ILE A 40 18.68 -9.51 -17.70
CA ILE A 40 17.93 -10.38 -16.79
C ILE A 40 17.03 -11.36 -17.55
N VAL A 41 16.34 -10.94 -18.61
CA VAL A 41 15.41 -11.82 -19.33
C VAL A 41 16.14 -12.95 -20.07
N PRO A 42 17.19 -12.69 -20.87
CA PRO A 42 17.98 -13.76 -21.48
C PRO A 42 18.64 -14.69 -20.46
N LEU A 43 19.15 -14.13 -19.36
CA LEU A 43 19.78 -14.92 -18.31
C LEU A 43 18.79 -15.84 -17.59
N SER A 44 17.60 -15.32 -17.27
CA SER A 44 16.51 -16.10 -16.66
C SER A 44 16.06 -17.23 -17.58
N PHE A 45 15.98 -16.98 -18.90
CA PHE A 45 15.67 -18.01 -19.89
C PHE A 45 16.76 -19.08 -19.95
N ALA A 46 18.04 -18.70 -19.91
CA ALA A 46 19.16 -19.65 -19.87
C ALA A 46 19.16 -20.50 -18.59
N ILE A 47 18.90 -19.88 -17.42
CA ILE A 47 18.75 -20.58 -16.14
C ILE A 47 17.59 -21.57 -16.21
N LEU A 48 16.44 -21.18 -16.77
CA LEU A 48 15.27 -22.05 -16.93
C LEU A 48 15.60 -23.28 -17.80
N LEU A 49 16.28 -23.09 -18.93
CA LEU A 49 16.71 -24.20 -19.78
C LEU A 49 17.71 -25.12 -19.06
N LEU A 50 18.71 -24.55 -18.37
CA LEU A 50 19.66 -25.32 -17.57
C LEU A 50 18.98 -26.09 -16.44
N ALA A 51 17.99 -25.48 -15.78
CA ALA A 51 17.20 -26.13 -14.73
C ALA A 51 16.41 -27.34 -15.28
N PHE A 52 15.90 -27.25 -16.50
CA PHE A 52 15.28 -28.38 -17.18
C PHE A 52 16.29 -29.50 -17.46
N VAL A 53 17.50 -29.17 -17.93
CA VAL A 53 18.56 -30.18 -18.16
C VAL A 53 19.09 -30.76 -16.83
N ALA A 54 19.03 -30.00 -15.73
CA ALA A 54 19.43 -30.47 -14.40
C ALA A 54 18.57 -31.65 -13.90
N LEU A 55 17.36 -31.86 -14.45
CA LEU A 55 16.52 -33.03 -14.16
C LEU A 55 17.22 -34.37 -14.51
N PHE A 56 18.17 -34.35 -15.43
CA PHE A 56 19.01 -35.51 -15.77
C PHE A 56 20.16 -35.76 -14.77
N LYS A 57 20.15 -35.07 -13.61
CA LYS A 57 21.09 -35.25 -12.48
C LYS A 57 22.57 -35.06 -12.83
N LEU A 58 22.87 -34.18 -13.79
CA LEU A 58 24.24 -33.81 -14.12
C LEU A 58 24.78 -32.82 -13.08
N THR A 59 25.76 -33.26 -12.27
CA THR A 59 26.31 -32.50 -11.12
C THR A 59 26.99 -31.19 -11.52
N PHE A 60 27.49 -31.05 -12.75
CA PHE A 60 28.11 -29.80 -13.22
C PHE A 60 27.09 -28.68 -13.48
N ILE A 61 25.85 -29.04 -13.85
CA ILE A 61 24.81 -28.06 -14.23
C ILE A 61 24.37 -27.23 -13.01
N SER A 62 24.30 -27.83 -11.83
CA SER A 62 23.94 -27.11 -10.60
C SER A 62 24.94 -25.99 -10.28
N SER A 63 26.23 -26.22 -10.52
CA SER A 63 27.27 -25.20 -10.32
C SER A 63 27.10 -24.02 -11.29
N ILE A 64 26.75 -24.29 -12.55
CA ILE A 64 26.48 -23.23 -13.55
C ILE A 64 25.24 -22.43 -13.14
N ILE A 65 24.15 -23.11 -12.76
CA ILE A 65 22.92 -22.45 -12.31
C ILE A 65 23.20 -21.55 -11.11
N ASN A 66 23.96 -22.04 -10.12
CA ASN A 66 24.31 -21.25 -8.93
C ASN A 66 25.14 -20.02 -9.31
N PHE A 67 26.12 -20.16 -10.21
CA PHE A 67 26.92 -19.04 -10.69
C PHE A 67 26.06 -17.99 -11.41
N LEU A 68 25.22 -18.41 -12.36
CA LEU A 68 24.35 -17.49 -13.11
C LEU A 68 23.33 -16.79 -12.20
N THR A 69 22.80 -17.51 -11.21
CA THR A 69 21.87 -16.96 -10.22
C THR A 69 22.56 -15.94 -9.33
N ALA A 70 23.77 -16.25 -8.83
CA ALA A 70 24.56 -15.31 -8.03
C ALA A 70 24.93 -14.04 -8.83
N PHE A 71 25.31 -14.21 -10.11
CA PHE A 71 25.53 -13.09 -11.01
C PHE A 71 24.27 -12.24 -11.20
N MET A 72 23.11 -12.87 -11.40
CA MET A 72 21.83 -12.17 -11.53
C MET A 72 21.49 -11.34 -10.28
N ILE A 73 21.65 -11.92 -9.09
CA ILE A 73 21.40 -11.24 -7.81
C ILE A 73 22.35 -10.04 -7.65
N SER A 74 23.64 -10.23 -7.93
CA SER A 74 24.62 -9.15 -7.88
C SER A 74 24.28 -8.05 -8.88
N PHE A 75 23.84 -8.39 -10.09
CA PHE A 75 23.44 -7.42 -11.10
C PHE A 75 22.20 -6.63 -10.67
N ILE A 76 21.18 -7.29 -10.13
CA ILE A 76 19.98 -6.62 -9.60
C ILE A 76 20.34 -5.66 -8.46
N SER A 77 21.30 -6.04 -7.60
CA SER A 77 21.71 -5.19 -6.46
C SER A 77 22.27 -3.83 -6.89
N ILE A 78 22.87 -3.72 -8.09
CA ILE A 78 23.34 -2.45 -8.65
C ILE A 78 22.18 -1.46 -8.83
N PHE A 79 21.01 -1.97 -9.21
CA PHE A 79 19.82 -1.16 -9.43
C PHE A 79 18.97 -0.99 -8.18
N ASN A 80 19.30 -1.65 -7.07
CA ASN A 80 18.48 -1.66 -5.85
C ASN A 80 18.92 -0.59 -4.83
N SER A 81 19.52 0.51 -5.30
CA SER A 81 19.89 1.63 -4.42
C SER A 81 18.67 2.46 -4.03
N ASP A 82 18.63 2.85 -2.75
CA ASP A 82 17.52 3.62 -2.19
C ASP A 82 17.34 4.96 -2.94
N GLY A 83 16.13 5.18 -3.47
CA GLY A 83 15.69 6.45 -4.06
C GLY A 83 15.77 6.58 -5.59
N TRP A 84 16.55 5.75 -6.28
CA TRP A 84 16.75 5.88 -7.75
C TRP A 84 16.30 4.65 -8.55
N SER A 85 15.92 3.57 -7.87
CA SER A 85 15.52 2.31 -8.50
C SER A 85 14.12 2.38 -9.12
N PHE A 86 13.17 2.90 -8.35
CA PHE A 86 11.76 2.94 -8.69
C PHE A 86 11.08 4.19 -8.13
N ILE A 87 10.02 4.63 -8.80
CA ILE A 87 9.08 5.60 -8.25
C ILE A 87 8.04 4.81 -7.45
N ASP A 88 7.92 5.10 -6.15
CA ASP A 88 6.99 4.43 -5.25
C ASP A 88 5.67 5.19 -5.09
N ARG A 89 4.64 4.48 -4.60
CA ARG A 89 3.33 5.01 -4.18
C ARG A 89 2.53 5.68 -5.30
N ILE A 90 2.53 5.06 -6.48
CA ILE A 90 1.71 5.51 -7.61
C ILE A 90 0.27 5.07 -7.38
N ASP A 91 -0.64 6.04 -7.24
CA ASP A 91 -2.09 5.80 -7.25
C ASP A 91 -2.48 5.36 -8.67
N PHE A 92 -2.74 4.06 -8.82
CA PHE A 92 -3.02 3.44 -10.11
C PHE A 92 -3.98 2.29 -9.91
N ASN A 93 -5.23 2.49 -10.33
CA ASN A 93 -6.31 1.53 -10.14
C ASN A 93 -6.57 0.73 -11.42
N PHE A 94 -7.49 -0.24 -11.32
CA PHE A 94 -7.88 -1.06 -12.48
C PHE A 94 -8.41 -0.20 -13.64
N VAL A 95 -9.17 0.86 -13.35
CA VAL A 95 -9.67 1.79 -14.36
C VAL A 95 -8.53 2.51 -15.09
N ASP A 96 -7.49 2.92 -14.36
CA ASP A 96 -6.29 3.54 -14.94
C ASP A 96 -5.53 2.53 -15.83
N ALA A 97 -5.47 1.26 -15.43
CA ALA A 97 -4.89 0.20 -16.25
C ALA A 97 -5.62 0.04 -17.60
N VAL A 98 -6.95 0.05 -17.58
CA VAL A 98 -7.78 -0.03 -18.80
C VAL A 98 -7.53 1.19 -19.70
N PHE A 99 -7.54 2.40 -19.13
CA PHE A 99 -7.24 3.61 -19.90
C PHE A 99 -5.83 3.58 -20.51
N LEU A 100 -4.82 3.14 -19.74
CA LEU A 100 -3.45 3.04 -20.23
C LEU A 100 -3.32 2.02 -21.38
N VAL A 101 -4.00 0.88 -21.29
CA VAL A 101 -4.06 -0.11 -22.38
C VAL A 101 -4.69 0.49 -23.64
N LEU A 102 -5.79 1.23 -23.50
CA LEU A 102 -6.44 1.93 -24.62
C LEU A 102 -5.51 2.98 -25.24
N VAL A 103 -4.79 3.76 -24.41
CA VAL A 103 -3.79 4.73 -24.88
C VAL A 103 -2.69 4.03 -25.69
N LEU A 104 -2.17 2.89 -25.22
CA LEU A 104 -1.17 2.11 -25.95
C LEU A 104 -1.71 1.58 -27.29
N PHE A 105 -2.94 1.05 -27.29
CA PHE A 105 -3.59 0.55 -28.49
C PHE A 105 -3.84 1.64 -29.54
N PHE A 106 -4.36 2.81 -29.14
CA PHE A 106 -4.61 3.90 -30.06
C PHE A 106 -3.32 4.57 -30.54
N THR A 107 -2.30 4.67 -29.67
CA THR A 107 -0.98 5.20 -30.06
C THR A 107 -0.32 4.28 -31.09
N THR A 108 -0.32 2.97 -30.87
CA THR A 108 0.22 2.00 -31.84
C THR A 108 -0.56 2.03 -33.16
N SER A 109 -1.89 2.06 -33.10
CA SER A 109 -2.76 2.18 -34.28
C SER A 109 -2.51 3.48 -35.06
N LEU A 110 -2.32 4.60 -34.36
CA LEU A 110 -1.99 5.90 -34.97
C LEU A 110 -0.64 5.83 -35.71
N LEU A 111 0.39 5.23 -35.11
CA LEU A 111 1.72 5.12 -35.71
C LEU A 111 1.75 4.20 -36.93
N LEU A 112 0.99 3.10 -36.90
CA LEU A 112 0.94 2.11 -37.99
C LEU A 112 0.06 2.58 -39.15
N LEU A 113 -1.16 3.05 -38.86
CA LEU A 113 -2.17 3.39 -39.87
C LEU A 113 -2.11 4.87 -40.29
N ARG A 114 -1.42 5.73 -39.53
CA ARG A 114 -1.22 7.17 -39.79
C ARG A 114 -2.50 7.94 -40.10
N SER A 115 -3.63 7.50 -39.53
CA SER A 115 -4.93 8.15 -39.73
C SER A 115 -5.26 9.11 -38.59
N TYR A 116 -5.72 10.31 -38.94
CA TYR A 116 -6.15 11.33 -37.97
C TYR A 116 -7.31 10.85 -37.08
N LYS A 117 -8.11 9.87 -37.52
CA LYS A 117 -9.20 9.29 -36.72
C LYS A 117 -8.68 8.67 -35.42
N PHE A 118 -7.54 7.96 -35.47
CA PHE A 118 -6.91 7.39 -34.28
C PHE A 118 -6.32 8.45 -33.36
N ALA A 119 -5.86 9.58 -33.90
CA ALA A 119 -5.45 10.72 -33.08
C ALA A 119 -6.64 11.32 -32.32
N LEU A 120 -7.82 11.42 -32.96
CA LEU A 120 -9.06 11.86 -32.29
C LEU A 120 -9.49 10.87 -31.19
N TYR A 121 -9.46 9.56 -31.47
CA TYR A 121 -9.79 8.54 -30.45
C TYR A 121 -8.82 8.58 -29.27
N LEU A 122 -7.51 8.69 -29.54
CA LEU A 122 -6.50 8.84 -28.49
C LEU A 122 -6.78 10.07 -27.63
N MET A 123 -7.07 11.21 -28.24
CA MET A 123 -7.37 12.45 -27.53
C MET A 123 -8.63 12.31 -26.65
N MET A 124 -9.70 11.70 -27.17
CA MET A 124 -10.91 11.44 -26.38
C MET A 124 -10.62 10.55 -25.17
N VAL A 125 -9.87 9.46 -25.35
CA VAL A 125 -9.49 8.55 -24.27
C VAL A 125 -8.66 9.27 -23.21
N VAL A 126 -7.68 10.07 -23.62
CA VAL A 126 -6.86 10.85 -22.68
C VAL A 126 -7.71 11.86 -21.91
N ILE A 127 -8.61 12.60 -22.57
CA ILE A 127 -9.50 13.56 -21.90
C ILE A 127 -10.38 12.86 -20.87
N LEU A 128 -11.01 11.74 -21.24
CA LEU A 128 -11.86 10.97 -20.33
C LEU A 128 -11.06 10.45 -19.13
N TRP A 129 -9.84 9.97 -19.36
CA TRP A 129 -8.98 9.50 -18.28
C TRP A 129 -8.60 10.64 -17.33
N GLN A 130 -8.26 11.83 -17.86
CA GLN A 130 -7.94 12.99 -17.03
C GLN A 130 -9.16 13.47 -16.22
N LEU A 131 -10.35 13.52 -16.81
CA LEU A 131 -11.57 13.90 -16.09
C LEU A 131 -11.89 12.90 -14.97
N TYR A 132 -11.77 11.61 -15.24
CA TYR A 132 -11.92 10.56 -14.23
C TYR A 132 -10.90 10.72 -13.09
N GLY A 133 -9.61 10.89 -13.44
CA GLY A 133 -8.54 11.07 -12.48
C GLY A 133 -8.71 12.31 -11.61
N LEU A 134 -9.21 13.41 -12.18
CA LEU A 134 -9.52 14.64 -11.44
C LEU A 134 -10.62 14.42 -10.40
N GLY A 135 -11.70 13.73 -10.78
CA GLY A 135 -12.79 13.39 -9.86
C GLY A 135 -12.30 12.54 -8.68
N ASN A 136 -11.62 11.43 -8.97
CA ASN A 136 -11.05 10.56 -7.93
C ASN A 136 -10.05 11.31 -7.04
N SER A 137 -9.17 12.12 -7.64
CA SER A 137 -8.19 12.90 -6.88
C SER A 137 -8.85 13.91 -5.95
N TYR A 138 -9.93 14.54 -6.40
CA TYR A 138 -10.68 15.49 -5.59
C TYR A 138 -11.33 14.81 -4.38
N ASP A 139 -12.04 13.70 -4.60
CA ASP A 139 -12.69 12.95 -3.53
C ASP A 139 -11.67 12.37 -2.55
N ALA A 140 -10.60 11.77 -3.07
CA ALA A 140 -9.51 11.24 -2.25
C ALA A 140 -8.87 12.32 -1.37
N LYS A 141 -8.60 13.52 -1.91
CA LYS A 141 -7.98 14.62 -1.17
C LYS A 141 -8.94 15.31 -0.21
N ALA A 142 -10.26 15.33 -0.49
CA ALA A 142 -11.25 15.95 0.37
C ALA A 142 -11.63 15.10 1.61
N LYS A 143 -11.40 13.78 1.55
CA LYS A 143 -11.71 12.86 2.66
C LYS A 143 -11.01 13.24 3.97
N ASN A 144 -11.78 13.17 5.05
CA ASN A 144 -11.30 13.25 6.42
C ASN A 144 -11.72 11.97 7.13
N GLU A 145 -10.76 11.20 7.60
CA GLU A 145 -11.04 9.92 8.23
C GLU A 145 -9.93 9.52 9.18
N LEU A 146 -10.32 8.72 10.16
CA LEU A 146 -9.44 8.02 11.06
C LEU A 146 -9.50 6.54 10.73
N VAL A 147 -8.33 5.92 10.54
CA VAL A 147 -8.21 4.51 10.22
C VAL A 147 -7.32 3.83 11.25
N VAL A 148 -7.86 2.82 11.94
CA VAL A 148 -7.10 1.90 12.78
C VAL A 148 -6.83 0.64 11.96
N TYR A 149 -5.56 0.39 11.68
CA TYR A 149 -5.15 -0.71 10.81
C TYR A 149 -5.11 -2.03 11.56
N GLN A 150 -5.44 -3.11 10.86
CA GLN A 150 -5.17 -4.46 11.33
C GLN A 150 -3.72 -4.85 10.99
N ILE A 151 -2.85 -4.83 11.99
CA ILE A 151 -1.47 -5.31 11.88
C ILE A 151 -1.22 -6.36 12.97
N PRO A 152 -0.84 -7.60 12.63
CA PRO A 152 -0.53 -8.61 13.64
C PRO A 152 0.57 -8.14 14.59
N ARG A 153 0.30 -8.17 15.91
CA ARG A 153 1.25 -7.85 16.99
C ARG A 153 1.76 -6.40 17.00
N SER A 154 1.16 -5.49 16.24
CA SER A 154 1.56 -4.08 16.19
C SER A 154 0.35 -3.16 16.11
N SER A 155 0.56 -1.90 16.49
CA SER A 155 -0.45 -0.85 16.48
C SER A 155 -0.06 0.24 15.48
N CYS A 156 -1.02 0.63 14.65
CA CYS A 156 -0.86 1.72 13.70
C CYS A 156 -2.22 2.36 13.44
N THR A 157 -2.27 3.69 13.56
CA THR A 157 -3.48 4.49 13.34
C THR A 157 -3.10 5.68 12.47
N SER A 158 -3.92 5.98 11.45
CA SER A 158 -3.78 7.20 10.66
C SER A 158 -4.95 8.15 10.90
N ILE A 159 -4.65 9.43 10.92
CA ILE A 159 -5.63 10.50 10.86
C ILE A 159 -5.37 11.30 9.60
N LYS A 160 -6.34 11.34 8.70
CA LYS A 160 -6.31 12.17 7.51
C LYS A 160 -7.17 13.40 7.72
N ASN A 161 -6.58 14.56 7.49
CA ASN A 161 -7.27 15.84 7.36
C ASN A 161 -6.88 16.47 6.03
N LYS A 162 -7.75 16.32 5.04
CA LYS A 162 -7.55 16.75 3.66
C LYS A 162 -6.23 16.25 3.07
N LEU A 163 -5.24 17.14 2.91
CA LEU A 163 -3.94 16.84 2.32
C LEU A 163 -2.91 16.32 3.33
N ASN A 164 -3.19 16.40 4.64
CA ASN A 164 -2.24 16.01 5.68
C ASN A 164 -2.70 14.72 6.35
N THR A 165 -1.82 13.73 6.38
CA THR A 165 -2.05 12.45 7.05
C THR A 165 -1.00 12.25 8.14
N VAL A 166 -1.47 12.16 9.37
CA VAL A 166 -0.64 11.85 10.54
C VAL A 166 -0.71 10.35 10.80
N LEU A 167 0.44 9.69 10.82
CA LEU A 167 0.59 8.28 11.19
C LEU A 167 1.18 8.17 12.59
N SER A 168 0.46 7.48 13.47
CA SER A 168 0.97 7.04 14.77
C SER A 168 1.09 5.53 14.76
N CYS A 169 2.32 5.05 14.68
CA CYS A 169 2.61 3.63 14.55
C CYS A 169 3.86 3.29 15.37
N HIS A 170 3.85 2.11 16.00
CA HIS A 170 4.85 1.75 17.02
C HIS A 170 6.07 0.99 16.46
N ASP A 171 5.94 0.33 15.29
CA ASP A 171 7.02 -0.47 14.70
C ASP A 171 7.05 -0.35 13.17
N THR A 172 8.15 0.19 12.63
CA THR A 172 8.23 0.63 11.23
C THR A 172 8.37 -0.43 10.17
N ASN A 173 8.70 -1.66 10.57
CA ASN A 173 9.19 -2.66 9.62
C ASN A 173 8.08 -3.51 8.99
N HIS A 174 6.87 -3.54 9.55
CA HIS A 174 5.75 -4.38 9.07
C HIS A 174 4.60 -3.59 8.38
N TYR A 175 4.84 -2.32 8.01
CA TYR A 175 3.80 -1.40 7.49
C TYR A 175 3.32 -1.67 6.06
N SER A 176 4.16 -2.27 5.22
CA SER A 176 4.03 -2.11 3.77
C SER A 176 2.77 -2.75 3.17
N ILE A 177 2.21 -3.80 3.80
CA ILE A 177 1.07 -4.53 3.22
C ILE A 177 -0.27 -3.91 3.66
N SER A 178 -0.43 -3.59 4.95
CA SER A 178 -1.73 -3.14 5.48
C SER A 178 -1.95 -1.63 5.40
N VAL A 179 -0.88 -0.84 5.50
CA VAL A 179 -0.98 0.63 5.62
C VAL A 179 -0.76 1.31 4.27
N LYS A 180 0.24 0.85 3.50
CA LYS A 180 0.65 1.46 2.23
C LYS A 180 -0.49 1.57 1.21
N PRO A 181 -1.34 0.55 0.98
CA PRO A 181 -2.42 0.66 -0.01
C PRO A 181 -3.41 1.77 0.34
N ASN A 182 -3.76 1.91 1.63
CA ASN A 182 -4.65 2.97 2.07
C ASN A 182 -4.04 4.37 1.88
N LEU A 183 -2.75 4.52 2.21
CA LEU A 183 -2.03 5.79 2.02
C LEU A 183 -1.90 6.17 0.54
N ILE A 184 -1.76 5.19 -0.37
CA ILE A 184 -1.75 5.43 -1.82
C ILE A 184 -3.12 5.94 -2.28
N SER A 185 -4.21 5.37 -1.75
CA SER A 185 -5.59 5.78 -2.08
C SER A 185 -5.92 7.23 -1.70
N TYR A 186 -5.11 7.86 -0.84
CA TYR A 186 -5.24 9.27 -0.47
C TYR A 186 -4.63 10.24 -1.49
N ASN A 187 -4.06 9.72 -2.58
CA ASN A 187 -3.56 10.47 -3.72
C ASN A 187 -2.61 11.62 -3.33
N ASN A 188 -1.35 11.26 -3.04
CA ASN A 188 -0.25 12.18 -2.74
C ASN A 188 -0.49 13.10 -1.52
N THR A 189 -0.97 12.53 -0.41
CA THR A 189 -1.05 13.23 0.88
C THR A 189 0.33 13.42 1.51
N ASN A 190 0.53 14.53 2.20
CA ASN A 190 1.70 14.76 3.06
C ASN A 190 1.60 13.83 4.27
N ILE A 191 2.58 12.95 4.42
CA ILE A 191 2.60 11.97 5.49
C ILE A 191 3.60 12.41 6.56
N THR A 192 3.11 12.66 7.76
CA THR A 192 3.95 12.91 8.94
C THR A 192 3.79 11.75 9.92
N THR A 193 4.90 11.27 10.47
CA THR A 193 4.86 10.22 11.49
C THR A 193 5.05 10.88 12.84
N SER A 194 3.99 10.89 13.66
CA SER A 194 4.05 11.41 15.02
C SER A 194 3.12 10.64 15.95
N PRO A 195 3.56 10.31 17.19
CA PRO A 195 2.70 9.68 18.15
C PRO A 195 1.61 10.66 18.60
N PHE A 196 0.37 10.17 18.70
CA PHE A 196 -0.72 10.91 19.31
C PHE A 196 -1.53 9.98 20.22
N ASN A 197 -2.06 10.54 21.31
CA ASN A 197 -2.86 9.79 22.28
C ASN A 197 -4.33 10.20 22.25
N PHE A 198 -4.68 11.29 21.54
CA PHE A 198 -6.04 11.80 21.47
C PHE A 198 -6.30 12.52 20.15
N CYS A 199 -7.50 12.31 19.60
CA CYS A 199 -8.01 13.02 18.44
C CYS A 199 -9.45 13.45 18.71
N LYS A 200 -9.82 14.67 18.29
CA LYS A 200 -11.18 15.18 18.40
C LYS A 200 -11.65 15.70 17.07
N ASN A 201 -12.89 15.36 16.74
CA ASN A 201 -13.63 15.95 15.66
C ASN A 201 -15.09 16.20 16.09
N GLY A 202 -15.49 17.47 16.16
CA GLY A 202 -16.80 17.87 16.67
C GLY A 202 -17.10 17.28 18.06
N ALA A 203 -18.18 16.50 18.16
CA ALA A 203 -18.58 15.81 19.38
C ALA A 203 -17.88 14.44 19.59
N THR A 204 -17.18 13.93 18.57
CA THR A 204 -16.47 12.66 18.63
C THR A 204 -15.03 12.85 19.08
N GLY A 205 -14.68 12.32 20.25
CA GLY A 205 -13.29 12.17 20.68
C GLY A 205 -12.87 10.69 20.64
N LEU A 206 -11.73 10.41 20.01
CA LEU A 206 -11.01 9.13 20.10
C LEU A 206 -9.85 9.29 21.07
N LEU A 207 -9.81 8.44 22.10
CA LEU A 207 -8.66 8.29 22.99
C LEU A 207 -7.90 7.01 22.65
N VAL A 208 -6.58 7.10 22.52
CA VAL A 208 -5.69 5.97 22.27
C VAL A 208 -4.98 5.62 23.58
N LEU A 209 -5.18 4.39 24.04
CA LEU A 209 -4.50 3.82 25.19
C LEU A 209 -3.49 2.80 24.69
N ASN A 210 -2.21 3.14 24.83
CA ASN A 210 -1.11 2.30 24.36
C ASN A 210 -0.25 1.73 25.51
N GLU A 211 -0.25 2.40 26.65
CA GLU A 211 0.49 1.97 27.83
C GLU A 211 -0.47 1.55 28.95
N LYS A 212 -0.15 0.43 29.60
CA LYS A 212 -0.92 -0.05 30.76
C LYS A 212 -0.97 1.02 31.84
N ASN A 213 -2.18 1.36 32.29
CA ASN A 213 -2.44 2.29 33.40
C ASN A 213 -1.92 3.73 33.24
N ARG A 214 -1.38 4.13 32.08
CA ARG A 214 -1.17 5.56 31.79
C ARG A 214 -2.43 6.15 31.20
N ILE A 215 -3.29 6.60 32.11
CA ILE A 215 -4.47 7.38 31.80
C ILE A 215 -4.10 8.85 31.99
N PRO A 216 -4.31 9.73 31.01
CA PRO A 216 -4.15 11.17 31.21
C PRO A 216 -4.97 11.64 32.41
N GLY A 217 -4.30 12.28 33.37
CA GLY A 217 -4.87 12.58 34.70
C GLY A 217 -6.01 13.60 34.69
N TYR A 218 -6.18 14.36 33.61
CA TYR A 218 -7.27 15.32 33.45
C TYR A 218 -7.77 15.32 32.00
N PHE A 219 -9.08 15.18 31.82
CA PHE A 219 -9.74 15.13 30.53
C PHE A 219 -10.93 16.09 30.51
N ASN A 220 -10.79 17.22 29.82
CA ASN A 220 -11.89 18.18 29.64
C ASN A 220 -12.61 18.00 28.29
N PHE A 221 -12.59 16.79 27.75
CA PHE A 221 -13.08 16.50 26.41
C PHE A 221 -13.94 15.24 26.37
N SER A 222 -14.97 15.26 25.51
CA SER A 222 -15.93 14.17 25.34
C SER A 222 -15.30 13.00 24.59
N VAL A 223 -14.81 12.00 25.32
CA VAL A 223 -14.35 10.73 24.74
C VAL A 223 -15.57 9.85 24.45
N THR A 224 -15.70 9.47 23.18
CA THR A 224 -16.81 8.61 22.70
C THR A 224 -16.27 7.30 22.12
N HIS A 225 -15.04 7.32 21.61
CA HIS A 225 -14.37 6.16 21.05
C HIS A 225 -13.09 5.91 21.86
N LEU A 226 -12.82 4.64 22.16
CA LEU A 226 -11.61 4.23 22.87
C LEU A 226 -10.86 3.21 22.01
N LEU A 227 -9.63 3.53 21.62
CA LEU A 227 -8.71 2.60 21.00
C LEU A 227 -7.80 2.00 22.08
N ILE A 228 -7.80 0.67 22.18
CA ILE A 228 -6.92 -0.08 23.08
C ILE A 228 -5.84 -0.76 22.26
N SER A 229 -4.60 -0.49 22.61
CA SER A 229 -3.38 -0.99 21.99
C SER A 229 -2.46 -1.61 23.06
N ASN A 230 -1.59 -2.53 22.66
CA ASN A 230 -0.56 -3.18 23.47
C ASN A 230 -1.07 -3.76 24.80
N ASN A 231 -2.28 -4.32 24.81
CA ASN A 231 -2.94 -4.87 26.00
C ASN A 231 -3.14 -3.83 27.13
N ALA A 232 -3.23 -2.54 26.79
CA ALA A 232 -3.44 -1.44 27.73
C ALA A 232 -4.90 -1.35 28.21
N ILE A 233 -5.38 -2.40 28.89
CA ILE A 233 -6.72 -2.40 29.47
C ILE A 233 -6.77 -1.44 30.68
N PRO A 234 -7.64 -0.41 30.67
CA PRO A 234 -7.81 0.46 31.82
C PRO A 234 -8.63 -0.22 32.94
N LYS A 235 -8.59 0.35 34.15
CA LYS A 235 -9.42 -0.12 35.28
C LYS A 235 -10.92 0.09 35.01
N GLN A 236 -11.80 -0.67 35.66
CA GLN A 236 -13.25 -0.60 35.44
C GLN A 236 -13.81 0.82 35.64
N ASP A 237 -13.40 1.51 36.70
CA ASP A 237 -13.81 2.88 37.02
C ASP A 237 -13.52 3.89 35.89
N PHE A 238 -12.59 3.57 34.99
CA PHE A 238 -12.29 4.42 33.84
C PHE A 238 -13.42 4.41 32.81
N PHE A 239 -14.04 3.25 32.59
CA PHE A 239 -15.16 3.13 31.66
C PHE A 239 -16.39 3.86 32.17
N ASP A 240 -16.60 3.90 33.49
CA ASP A 240 -17.74 4.58 34.13
C ASP A 240 -17.65 6.12 34.05
N LYS A 241 -16.43 6.66 33.94
CA LYS A 241 -16.20 8.11 33.79
C LYS A 241 -16.47 8.62 32.37
N LEU A 242 -16.57 7.72 31.38
CA LEU A 242 -16.63 8.07 29.97
C LEU A 242 -17.96 7.63 29.34
N ARG A 243 -18.52 8.47 28.47
CA ARG A 243 -19.69 8.12 27.65
C ARG A 243 -19.26 7.43 26.36
N LEU A 244 -18.67 6.24 26.50
CA LEU A 244 -18.16 5.45 25.39
C LEU A 244 -19.30 4.88 24.54
N LYS A 245 -19.20 5.08 23.23
CA LYS A 245 -20.07 4.49 22.21
C LYS A 245 -19.40 3.29 21.57
N VAL A 246 -18.08 3.36 21.35
CA VAL A 246 -17.31 2.32 20.66
C VAL A 246 -15.99 2.07 21.37
N ILE A 247 -15.63 0.80 21.53
CA ILE A 247 -14.30 0.36 21.91
C ILE A 247 -13.69 -0.39 20.71
N VAL A 248 -12.51 0.03 20.29
CA VAL A 248 -11.73 -0.57 19.22
C VAL A 248 -10.52 -1.26 19.83
N ALA A 249 -10.32 -2.54 19.51
CA ALA A 249 -9.11 -3.28 19.86
C ALA A 249 -8.30 -3.53 18.59
N ASP A 250 -7.07 -3.03 18.55
CA ASP A 250 -6.18 -3.25 17.40
C ASP A 250 -5.47 -4.62 17.45
N GLY A 251 -4.70 -4.90 16.40
CA GLY A 251 -3.97 -6.17 16.22
C GLY A 251 -2.79 -6.40 17.16
N SER A 252 -2.42 -5.43 18.00
CA SER A 252 -1.38 -5.59 19.03
C SER A 252 -1.88 -6.29 20.30
N ASN A 253 -3.19 -6.42 20.46
CA ASN A 253 -3.80 -7.07 21.62
C ASN A 253 -3.77 -8.61 21.50
N SER A 254 -3.54 -9.26 22.64
CA SER A 254 -3.64 -10.72 22.76
C SER A 254 -5.10 -11.18 22.65
N TYR A 255 -5.29 -12.43 22.21
CA TYR A 255 -6.63 -13.03 22.06
C TYR A 255 -7.46 -12.94 23.34
N TRP A 256 -6.83 -13.20 24.49
CA TRP A 256 -7.50 -13.12 25.79
C TRP A 256 -7.98 -11.71 26.13
N VAL A 257 -7.17 -10.67 25.83
CA VAL A 257 -7.57 -9.27 26.03
C VAL A 257 -8.75 -8.89 25.15
N VAL A 258 -8.72 -9.27 23.87
CA VAL A 258 -9.81 -9.02 22.93
C VAL A 258 -11.12 -9.65 23.43
N ARG A 259 -11.10 -10.92 23.85
CA ARG A 259 -12.29 -11.59 24.40
C ARG A 259 -12.79 -10.99 25.71
N LYS A 260 -11.88 -10.55 26.58
CA LYS A 260 -12.24 -9.85 27.81
C LYS A 260 -12.92 -8.51 27.52
N LEU A 261 -12.42 -7.75 26.55
CA LEU A 261 -13.01 -6.48 26.13
C LEU A 261 -14.37 -6.69 25.46
N GLU A 262 -14.49 -7.70 24.61
CA GLU A 262 -15.76 -8.08 23.95
C GLU A 262 -16.86 -8.34 24.99
N LYS A 263 -16.57 -9.20 25.98
CA LYS A 263 -17.51 -9.49 27.07
C LYS A 263 -17.88 -8.24 27.88
N LEU A 264 -16.91 -7.39 28.19
CA LEU A 264 -17.15 -6.13 28.91
C LEU A 264 -18.03 -5.16 28.09
N CYS A 265 -17.86 -5.13 26.77
CA CYS A 265 -18.67 -4.31 25.88
C CYS A 265 -20.11 -4.83 25.80
N GLU A 266 -20.31 -6.16 25.76
CA GLU A 266 -21.63 -6.78 25.79
C GLU A 266 -22.40 -6.43 27.08
N GLU A 267 -21.75 -6.60 28.24
CA GLU A 267 -22.34 -6.29 29.56
C GLU A 267 -22.77 -4.81 29.66
N ARG A 268 -22.00 -3.91 29.06
CA ARG A 268 -22.20 -2.45 29.12
C ARG A 268 -22.97 -1.89 27.91
N ARG A 269 -23.40 -2.74 26.97
CA ARG A 269 -24.05 -2.36 25.70
C ARG A 269 -23.26 -1.32 24.89
N ILE A 270 -21.93 -1.47 24.87
CA ILE A 270 -20.99 -0.65 24.08
C ILE A 270 -20.68 -1.40 22.79
N HIS A 271 -20.58 -0.68 21.65
CA HIS A 271 -20.19 -1.34 20.40
C HIS A 271 -18.70 -1.73 20.43
N PHE A 272 -18.39 -2.97 20.09
CA PHE A 272 -17.03 -3.49 20.06
C PHE A 272 -16.56 -3.76 18.62
N HIS A 273 -15.36 -3.28 18.29
CA HIS A 273 -14.69 -3.55 17.02
C HIS A 273 -13.29 -4.10 17.26
N SER A 274 -13.11 -5.39 16.97
CA SER A 274 -11.80 -6.03 16.90
C SER A 274 -11.30 -5.93 15.47
N THR A 275 -10.14 -5.29 15.26
CA THR A 275 -9.57 -5.21 13.91
C THR A 275 -9.12 -6.58 13.38
N ARG A 276 -8.90 -7.54 14.29
CA ARG A 276 -8.56 -8.92 13.96
C ARG A 276 -9.72 -9.68 13.32
N ASP A 277 -10.94 -9.41 13.77
CA ASP A 277 -12.13 -10.16 13.35
C ASP A 277 -12.89 -9.44 12.24
N LYS A 278 -12.94 -8.11 12.30
CA LYS A 278 -13.73 -7.27 11.38
C LYS A 278 -12.89 -6.48 10.37
N GLY A 279 -11.57 -6.62 10.39
CA GLY A 279 -10.65 -5.81 9.57
C GLY A 279 -10.48 -4.38 10.10
N ALA A 280 -9.86 -3.52 9.30
CA ALA A 280 -9.56 -2.15 9.70
C ALA A 280 -10.82 -1.39 10.18
N PHE A 281 -10.67 -0.59 11.24
CA PHE A 281 -11.74 0.29 11.71
C PHE A 281 -11.60 1.65 11.04
N ILE A 282 -12.65 2.12 10.37
CA ILE A 282 -12.68 3.39 9.65
C ILE A 282 -13.76 4.27 10.27
N LEU A 283 -13.38 5.48 10.65
CA LEU A 283 -14.26 6.51 11.20
C LEU A 283 -14.13 7.78 10.35
N SER A 284 -15.20 8.15 9.65
CA SER A 284 -15.26 9.43 8.95
C SER A 284 -15.25 10.58 9.97
N LEU A 285 -14.39 11.58 9.73
CA LEU A 285 -14.27 12.79 10.55
C LEU A 285 -14.96 13.95 9.83
#